data_AF-A0A7Z9HCP9-F1
#
_entry.id   AF-A0A7Z9HCP9-F1
#
_cell.length_a   1.000
_cell.length_b   1.000
_cell.length_c   1.000
_cell.angle_alpha   90.00
_cell.angle_beta   90.00
_cell.angle_gamma   90.00
#
_symmetry.space_group_name_H-M   'P 1'
#
loop_
_entity.id
_entity.type
_entity.pdbx_description
1 polymer ?
#
loop_
_entity_poly.entity_id
_entity_poly.type
_entity_poly.pdbx_seq_one_letter_code
_entity_poly.pdbx_strand_id
1 'polypeptide(L)'
;MLLLKQVASIYWDLVGLLETIEVKKKAVELSEKLLRDNQARLETGVLNSTEVRTTETQLMRNRHSLLSSRLDALRIEDQVRAALNLKNLPVGLFPSDKPKTQFAVPENVSVLLEKIYSNDSQIGLT
;
A
#
# COMPACT_ATOMS: atom_id res chain seq x y z
N MET A 1 10.57 -8.32 23.18
CA MET A 1 9.78 -7.12 22.85
C MET A 1 10.02 -6.57 21.43
N LEU A 2 11.27 -6.56 20.93
CA LEU A 2 11.62 -5.95 19.63
C LEU A 2 11.04 -6.68 18.39
N LEU A 3 11.08 -8.02 18.38
CA LEU A 3 10.65 -8.84 17.24
C LEU A 3 9.15 -8.69 16.94
N LEU A 4 8.28 -8.69 17.96
CA LEU A 4 6.83 -8.53 17.79
C LEU A 4 6.49 -7.16 17.19
N LYS A 5 7.14 -6.08 17.68
CA LYS A 5 6.96 -4.73 17.14
C LYS A 5 7.39 -4.66 15.67
N GLN A 6 8.52 -5.27 15.32
CA GLN A 6 9.04 -5.30 13.96
C GLN A 6 8.10 -6.06 13.02
N VAL A 7 7.63 -7.24 13.42
CA VAL A 7 6.68 -8.05 12.63
C VAL A 7 5.36 -7.30 12.43
N ALA A 8 4.82 -6.66 13.48
CA ALA A 8 3.58 -5.89 13.39
C ALA A 8 3.71 -4.69 12.44
N SER A 9 4.85 -3.97 12.45
CA SER A 9 5.10 -2.88 11.52
C SER A 9 5.08 -3.36 10.07
N ILE A 10 5.84 -4.42 9.76
CA ILE A 10 5.95 -4.93 8.40
C ILE A 10 4.57 -5.46 7.89
N TYR A 11 3.76 -6.04 8.79
CA TYR A 11 2.39 -6.44 8.45
C TYR A 11 1.53 -5.25 8.01
N TRP A 12 1.53 -4.15 8.78
CA TRP A 12 0.74 -2.96 8.43
C TRP A 12 1.29 -2.24 7.19
N ASP A 13 2.60 -2.28 6.96
CA ASP A 13 3.22 -1.78 5.72
C ASP A 13 2.70 -2.55 4.49
N LEU A 14 2.60 -3.89 4.60
CA LEU A 14 2.03 -4.73 3.53
C LEU A 14 0.56 -4.41 3.28
N VAL A 15 -0.24 -4.24 4.34
CA VAL A 15 -1.66 -3.86 4.23
C VAL A 15 -1.83 -2.56 3.43
N GLY A 16 -1.13 -1.51 3.83
CA GLY A 16 -1.22 -0.21 3.15
C GLY A 16 -0.73 -0.27 1.69
N LEU A 17 0.27 -1.11 1.42
CA LEU A 17 0.76 -1.31 0.06
C LEU A 17 -0.23 -2.05 -0.84
N LEU A 18 -0.95 -3.04 -0.31
CA LEU A 18 -2.01 -3.73 -1.06
C LEU A 18 -3.18 -2.79 -1.39
N GLU A 19 -3.57 -1.92 -0.46
CA GLU A 19 -4.56 -0.86 -0.75
C GLU A 19 -4.06 0.10 -1.83
N THR A 20 -2.78 0.48 -1.77
CA THR A 20 -2.14 1.30 -2.80
C THR A 20 -2.19 0.63 -4.19
N ILE A 21 -1.98 -0.69 -4.26
CA ILE A 21 -2.10 -1.46 -5.50
C ILE A 21 -3.53 -1.39 -6.05
N GLU A 22 -4.55 -1.53 -5.20
CA GLU A 22 -5.95 -1.43 -5.63
C GLU A 22 -6.30 -0.04 -6.18
N VAL A 23 -5.81 1.03 -5.57
CA VAL A 23 -5.97 2.39 -6.09
C VAL A 23 -5.30 2.54 -7.46
N LYS A 24 -4.08 2.02 -7.61
CA LYS A 24 -3.33 2.08 -8.87
C LYS A 24 -3.98 1.24 -9.98
N LYS A 25 -4.62 0.11 -9.66
CA LYS A 25 -5.43 -0.67 -10.61
C LYS A 25 -6.58 0.17 -11.17
N LYS A 26 -7.33 0.86 -10.30
CA LYS A 26 -8.42 1.76 -10.73
C LYS A 26 -7.92 2.92 -11.59
N ALA A 27 -6.73 3.47 -11.28
CA ALA A 27 -6.12 4.52 -12.08
C ALA A 27 -5.75 4.05 -13.50
N VAL A 28 -5.26 2.81 -13.64
CA VAL A 28 -5.02 2.17 -14.95
C VAL A 28 -6.33 2.00 -15.71
N GLU A 29 -7.35 1.39 -15.08
CA GLU A 29 -8.66 1.17 -15.71
C GLU A 29 -9.29 2.47 -16.23
N LEU A 30 -9.24 3.53 -15.42
CA LEU A 30 -9.72 4.86 -15.81
C LEU A 30 -8.95 5.42 -17.00
N SER A 31 -7.62 5.24 -17.03
CA SER A 31 -6.78 5.73 -18.14
C SER A 31 -7.00 4.94 -19.42
N GLU A 32 -7.27 3.64 -19.32
CA GLU A 32 -7.65 2.82 -20.47
C GLU A 32 -8.99 3.27 -21.05
N LYS A 33 -9.97 3.57 -20.19
CA LYS A 33 -11.25 4.13 -20.63
C LYS A 33 -11.07 5.48 -21.31
N LEU A 34 -10.30 6.38 -20.71
CA LEU A 34 -10.01 7.69 -21.28
C LEU A 34 -9.29 7.58 -22.64
N LEU A 35 -8.35 6.65 -22.79
CA LEU A 35 -7.67 6.42 -24.06
C LEU A 35 -8.64 5.96 -25.14
N ARG A 36 -9.53 5.01 -24.82
CA ARG A 36 -10.58 4.55 -25.75
C ARG A 36 -11.50 5.69 -26.19
N ASP A 37 -11.95 6.50 -25.23
CA ASP A 37 -12.83 7.64 -25.51
C ASP A 37 -12.14 8.68 -26.42
N ASN A 38 -10.86 8.95 -26.18
CA ASN A 38 -10.08 9.88 -26.99
C ASN A 38 -9.77 9.33 -28.40
N GLN A 39 -9.54 8.03 -28.54
CA GLN A 39 -9.41 7.39 -29.85
C GLN A 39 -10.70 7.53 -30.67
N ALA A 40 -11.86 7.28 -30.07
CA ALA A 40 -13.15 7.47 -30.74
C ALA A 40 -13.36 8.94 -31.18
N ARG A 41 -12.97 9.92 -30.35
CA ARG A 41 -13.08 11.34 -30.70
C ARG A 41 -12.11 11.73 -31.83
N LEU A 42 -10.92 11.13 -31.89
CA LEU A 42 -9.99 11.31 -33.01
C LEU A 42 -10.60 10.79 -34.32
N GLU A 43 -11.23 9.62 -34.30
CA GLU A 43 -11.87 9.03 -35.49
C GLU A 43 -13.01 9.92 -36.03
N THR A 44 -13.73 10.60 -35.14
CA THR A 44 -14.77 11.59 -35.53
C THR A 44 -14.22 12.95 -35.94
N GLY A 45 -12.90 13.18 -35.85
CA GLY A 45 -12.24 14.45 -36.18
C GLY A 45 -12.39 15.54 -35.12
N VAL A 46 -12.91 15.22 -33.93
CA VAL A 46 -13.16 16.18 -32.83
C VAL A 46 -11.93 16.35 -31.93
N LEU A 47 -10.97 15.42 -32.00
CA LEU A 47 -9.75 15.41 -31.19
C LEU A 47 -8.49 15.40 -32.06
N ASN A 48 -7.39 15.96 -31.56
CA ASN A 48 -6.06 15.86 -32.18
C ASN A 48 -5.33 14.58 -31.72
N SER A 49 -4.55 13.97 -32.61
CA SER A 49 -3.65 12.84 -32.31
C SER A 49 -2.67 13.11 -31.15
N THR A 50 -2.27 14.36 -30.92
CA THR A 50 -1.41 14.73 -29.79
C THR A 50 -2.07 14.46 -28.43
N GLU A 51 -3.38 14.66 -28.32
CA GLU A 51 -4.12 14.39 -27.08
C GLU A 51 -4.26 12.88 -26.83
N VAL A 52 -4.48 12.09 -27.88
CA VAL A 52 -4.43 10.62 -27.80
C VAL A 52 -3.06 10.15 -27.31
N ARG A 53 -1.98 10.70 -27.87
CA ARG A 53 -0.60 10.36 -27.47
C ARG A 53 -0.28 10.75 -26.03
N THR A 54 -0.82 11.88 -25.57
CA THR A 54 -0.71 12.32 -24.18
C THR A 54 -1.43 11.35 -23.24
N THR A 55 -2.62 10.91 -23.62
CA THR A 55 -3.43 9.95 -22.86
C THR A 55 -2.78 8.57 -22.81
N GLU A 56 -2.22 8.12 -23.94
CA GLU A 56 -1.42 6.89 -24.03
C GLU A 56 -0.22 6.94 -23.08
N THR A 57 0.51 8.06 -23.06
CA THR A 57 1.63 8.27 -22.13
C THR A 57 1.17 8.21 -20.67
N GLN A 58 0.02 8.79 -20.34
CA GLN A 58 -0.56 8.72 -19.00
C GLN A 58 -0.92 7.28 -18.60
N LEU A 59 -1.50 6.51 -19.51
CA LEU A 59 -1.77 5.08 -19.29
C LEU A 59 -0.48 4.31 -18.99
N MET A 60 0.59 4.56 -19.76
CA MET A 60 1.88 3.91 -19.52
C MET A 60 2.48 4.27 -18.16
N ARG A 61 2.39 5.54 -17.75
CA ARG A 61 2.81 5.98 -16.40
C ARG A 61 2.02 5.25 -15.30
N ASN A 62 0.71 5.12 -15.46
CA ASN A 62 -0.13 4.44 -14.48
C ASN A 62 0.16 2.94 -14.41
N ARG A 63 0.40 2.29 -15.55
CA ARG A 63 0.83 0.88 -15.61
C ARG A 63 2.19 0.67 -14.96
N HIS A 64 3.16 1.55 -15.23
CA HIS A 64 4.47 1.50 -14.60
C HIS A 64 4.38 1.67 -13.08
N SER A 65 3.59 2.65 -12.61
CA SER A 65 3.36 2.89 -11.18
C SER A 65 2.73 1.68 -10.49
N LEU A 66 1.77 1.02 -11.14
CA LEU A 66 1.15 -0.22 -10.65
C LEU A 66 2.17 -1.36 -10.57
N LEU A 67 3.00 -1.53 -11.60
CA LEU A 67 4.05 -2.55 -11.62
C LEU A 67 5.06 -2.33 -10.48
N SER A 68 5.51 -1.09 -10.27
CA SER A 68 6.41 -0.76 -9.17
C SER A 68 5.83 -1.17 -7.82
N SER A 69 4.57 -0.83 -7.53
CA SER A 69 3.95 -1.22 -6.26
C SER A 69 3.79 -2.73 -6.10
N ARG A 70 3.57 -3.47 -7.19
CA ARG A 70 3.54 -4.94 -7.13
C ARG A 70 4.90 -5.52 -6.76
N LEU A 71 5.99 -4.96 -7.31
CA LEU A 71 7.35 -5.36 -6.95
C LEU A 71 7.67 -5.00 -5.50
N ASP A 72 7.24 -3.84 -5.03
CA ASP A 72 7.38 -3.45 -3.63
C ASP A 72 6.66 -4.44 -2.70
N ALA A 73 5.48 -4.93 -3.09
CA ALA A 73 4.72 -5.88 -2.28
C ALA A 73 5.46 -7.21 -2.15
N LEU A 74 5.98 -7.74 -3.24
CA LEU A 74 6.81 -8.95 -3.23
C LEU A 74 8.05 -8.78 -2.33
N ARG A 75 8.70 -7.61 -2.40
CA ARG A 75 9.86 -7.30 -1.55
C ARG A 75 9.50 -7.29 -0.05
N ILE A 76 8.36 -6.70 0.32
CA ILE A 76 7.89 -6.69 1.71
C ILE A 76 7.51 -8.11 2.16
N GLU A 77 6.83 -8.88 1.31
CA GLU A 77 6.53 -10.29 1.61
C GLU A 77 7.80 -11.12 1.89
N ASP A 78 8.85 -10.91 1.10
CA ASP A 78 10.16 -11.56 1.33
C ASP A 78 10.79 -11.10 2.66
N GLN A 79 10.68 -9.83 3.02
CA GLN A 79 11.15 -9.30 4.30
C GLN A 79 10.39 -9.91 5.49
N VAL A 80 9.07 -10.06 5.39
CA VAL A 80 8.26 -10.76 6.40
C VAL A 80 8.73 -12.21 6.54
N ARG A 81 8.94 -12.90 5.42
CA ARG A 81 9.38 -14.31 5.40
C ARG A 81 10.72 -14.48 6.09
N ALA A 82 11.68 -13.59 5.80
CA ALA A 82 13.00 -13.59 6.42
C ALA A 82 12.92 -13.30 7.93
N ALA A 83 12.16 -12.29 8.33
CA ALA A 83 12.03 -11.89 9.74
C ALA A 83 11.36 -12.98 10.62
N LEU A 84 10.42 -13.73 10.04
CA LEU A 84 9.69 -14.78 10.75
C LEU A 84 10.35 -16.17 10.61
N ASN A 85 11.45 -16.29 9.86
CA ASN A 85 12.13 -17.56 9.56
C ASN A 85 11.15 -18.68 9.10
N LEU A 86 10.13 -18.29 8.34
CA LEU A 86 9.07 -19.20 7.89
C LEU A 86 9.60 -20.01 6.71
N LYS A 87 9.95 -21.28 6.95
CA LYS A 87 10.47 -22.21 5.93
C LYS A 87 9.48 -22.50 4.80
N ASN A 88 8.18 -22.42 5.08
CA ASN A 88 7.10 -22.60 4.10
C ASN A 88 5.95 -21.68 4.46
N LEU A 89 5.60 -20.78 3.54
CA LEU A 89 4.36 -20.01 3.60
C LEU A 89 3.68 -20.13 2.24
N PRO A 90 2.36 -20.33 2.16
CA PRO A 90 1.64 -20.26 0.90
C PRO A 90 1.91 -18.91 0.20
N VAL A 91 1.98 -18.94 -1.12
CA VAL A 91 2.18 -17.75 -1.95
C VAL A 91 1.00 -16.79 -1.73
N GLY A 92 1.30 -15.55 -1.36
CA GLY A 92 0.32 -14.51 -1.05
C GLY A 92 0.06 -14.36 0.44
N LEU A 93 0.65 -13.33 1.04
CA LEU A 93 0.22 -12.85 2.35
C LEU A 93 -0.97 -11.93 2.12
N PHE A 94 -2.18 -12.44 2.34
CA PHE A 94 -3.40 -11.65 2.29
C PHE A 94 -3.74 -11.18 3.71
N PRO A 95 -3.59 -9.88 4.02
CA PRO A 95 -4.05 -9.37 5.29
C PRO A 95 -5.55 -9.60 5.40
N SER A 96 -5.97 -10.21 6.51
CA SER A 96 -7.40 -10.38 6.80
C SER A 96 -8.02 -9.09 7.32
N ASP A 97 -7.18 -8.21 7.88
CA ASP A 97 -7.60 -6.91 8.38
C ASP A 97 -7.55 -5.84 7.29
N LYS A 98 -8.49 -4.90 7.39
CA LYS A 98 -8.46 -3.62 6.67
C LYS A 98 -8.29 -2.50 7.68
N PRO A 99 -7.47 -1.48 7.39
CA PRO A 99 -7.34 -0.34 8.27
C PRO A 99 -8.72 0.32 8.41
N LYS A 100 -9.19 0.46 9.65
CA LYS A 100 -10.38 1.26 9.96
C LYS A 100 -9.92 2.70 10.13
N THR A 101 -10.58 3.63 9.45
CA THR A 101 -10.27 5.07 9.52
C THR A 101 -10.71 5.74 10.82
N GLN A 102 -11.41 5.02 11.70
CA GLN A 102 -11.74 5.49 13.05
C GLN A 102 -10.64 5.12 14.04
N PHE A 103 -9.86 6.12 14.41
CA PHE A 103 -8.97 6.05 15.56
C PHE A 103 -9.76 6.41 16.82
N ALA A 104 -9.82 5.50 17.78
CA ALA A 104 -10.21 5.87 19.14
C ALA A 104 -9.06 6.69 19.73
N VAL A 105 -9.24 8.01 19.82
CA VAL A 105 -8.31 8.85 20.60
C VAL A 105 -8.49 8.42 22.06
N PRO A 106 -7.44 7.91 22.73
CA PRO A 106 -7.57 7.51 24.12
C PRO A 106 -7.90 8.75 24.96
N GLU A 107 -9.03 8.72 25.67
CA GLU A 107 -9.61 9.85 26.40
C GLU A 107 -8.68 10.45 27.48
N ASN A 108 -7.63 9.75 27.91
CA ASN A 108 -6.75 10.22 28.97
C ASN A 108 -5.28 9.86 28.75
N VAL A 109 -4.49 10.86 28.36
CA VAL A 109 -3.06 10.77 28.12
C VAL A 109 -2.27 10.45 29.39
N SER A 110 -2.72 10.91 30.57
CA SER A 110 -2.03 10.69 31.85
C SER A 110 -2.02 9.22 32.27
N VAL A 111 -3.11 8.49 32.03
CA VAL A 111 -3.21 7.05 32.32
C VAL A 111 -2.29 6.23 31.40
N LEU A 112 -2.07 6.70 30.17
CA LEU A 112 -1.14 6.07 29.25
C LEU A 112 0.31 6.27 29.66
N LEU A 113 0.69 7.46 30.13
CA LEU A 113 2.04 7.72 30.65
C LEU A 113 2.36 6.79 31.84
N GLU A 114 1.45 6.67 32.80
CA GLU A 114 1.64 5.79 33.97
C GLU A 114 1.84 4.33 33.56
N LYS A 115 1.04 3.84 32.60
CA LYS A 115 1.21 2.49 32.03
C LYS A 115 2.52 2.31 31.27
N ILE A 116 2.99 3.33 30.54
CA ILE A 116 4.27 3.27 29.81
C ILE A 116 5.42 3.17 30.81
N TYR A 117 5.48 4.06 31.81
CA TYR A 117 6.54 4.04 32.82
C TYR A 117 6.61 2.72 33.58
N SER A 118 5.45 2.10 33.87
CA SER A 118 5.37 0.83 34.59
C SER A 118 5.86 -0.38 33.77
N ASN A 119 5.79 -0.30 32.43
CA ASN A 119 6.09 -1.42 31.53
C ASN A 119 7.34 -1.20 30.67
N ASP A 120 7.96 -0.03 30.75
CA ASP A 120 9.16 0.28 29.96
C ASP A 120 10.40 -0.35 30.59
N SER A 121 10.86 -1.43 29.97
CA SER A 121 12.09 -2.14 30.33
C SER A 121 13.36 -1.28 30.30
N GLN A 122 13.33 -0.09 29.68
CA GLN A 122 14.46 0.83 29.65
C GLN A 122 14.52 1.78 30.86
N ILE A 123 13.42 1.94 31.59
CA ILE A 123 13.30 2.90 32.70
C ILE A 123 13.50 2.21 34.07
N GLY A 124 13.38 0.88 34.14
CA GLY A 124 13.53 0.08 35.37
C GLY A 124 14.97 -0.32 35.77
N LEU A 125 16.00 0.33 35.23
CA LEU A 125 17.41 0.07 35.59
C LEU A 125 18.01 1.24 36.39
N THR A 126 17.46 1.51 37.57
CA THR A 126 18.12 2.26 38.65
C THR A 126 17.81 1.61 39.99
#